data_AF-A0A2V7YYB0-F1
#
_entry.id   AF-A0A2V7YYB0-F1
#
_cell.length_a   1.000
_cell.length_b   1.000
_cell.length_c   1.000
_cell.angle_alpha   90.00
_cell.angle_beta   90.00
_cell.angle_gamma   90.00
#
_symmetry.space_group_name_H-M   'P 1'
#
loop_
_entity.id
_entity.type
_entity.pdbx_description
1 polymer ?
#
loop_
_entity_poly.entity_id
_entity_poly.type
_entity_poly.pdbx_seq_one_letter_code
_entity_poly.pdbx_strand_id
1 'polypeptide(L)'
;QRLTFVVCGGGATGVEAAAEIHDLIHEELSQSYPEVAPFARVVLVEALGRLLTGFDEALAEYTLRHFGREGIEVRTSAKVQAVEKERVLLADGGTIPCGLILWSGGNAPVPFLQSLGVPLTPRGRLAVDEHLRLPAHRQVYALGDCAAVGEPPVPATAQVAQQQGEYLARALDRAREGKTVEPFRFKPSGMLAYIGGGEALADLPKVKWSGRLAWLFWRSVYLTKLVSPANKVKVLLDWIKARLFGRDLSRF
;
A
#
# COMPACT_ATOMS: atom_id res chain seq x y z
N GLN A 1 -19.58 19.96 -3.27
CA GLN A 1 -18.12 20.21 -3.10
C GLN A 1 -17.55 19.53 -1.85
N ARG A 2 -18.15 19.71 -0.65
CA ARG A 2 -17.67 19.06 0.59
C ARG A 2 -17.68 17.51 0.60
N LEU A 3 -18.45 16.87 -0.28
CA LEU A 3 -18.52 15.39 -0.40
C LEU A 3 -17.60 14.84 -1.50
N THR A 4 -16.56 15.58 -1.91
CA THR A 4 -15.49 15.04 -2.74
C THR A 4 -14.34 14.57 -1.85
N PHE A 5 -13.98 13.30 -2.01
CA PHE A 5 -12.89 12.61 -1.32
C PHE A 5 -11.75 12.42 -2.31
N VAL A 6 -10.61 13.05 -2.05
CA VAL A 6 -9.43 12.96 -2.92
C VAL A 6 -8.40 12.04 -2.28
N VAL A 7 -7.97 11.02 -3.01
CA VAL A 7 -6.88 10.13 -2.63
C VAL A 7 -5.66 10.45 -3.48
N CYS A 8 -4.54 10.77 -2.86
CA CYS A 8 -3.29 11.13 -3.53
C CYS A 8 -2.30 9.96 -3.48
N GLY A 9 -1.92 9.43 -4.65
CA GLY A 9 -1.04 8.29 -4.85
C GLY A 9 -1.80 7.05 -5.31
N GLY A 10 -1.53 6.59 -6.53
CA GLY A 10 -2.10 5.43 -7.20
C GLY A 10 -1.36 4.11 -6.96
N GLY A 11 -0.59 4.01 -5.89
CA GLY A 11 -0.05 2.73 -5.41
C GLY A 11 -1.15 1.85 -4.77
N ALA A 12 -0.78 0.64 -4.33
CA ALA A 12 -1.73 -0.31 -3.74
C ALA A 12 -2.58 0.33 -2.62
N THR A 13 -1.94 1.04 -1.69
CA THR A 13 -2.63 1.72 -0.59
C THR A 13 -3.69 2.72 -1.04
N GLY A 14 -3.38 3.58 -2.02
CA GLY A 14 -4.34 4.58 -2.47
C GLY A 14 -5.46 4.00 -3.32
N VAL A 15 -5.16 2.95 -4.11
CA VAL A 15 -6.19 2.18 -4.83
C VAL A 15 -7.15 1.50 -3.84
N GLU A 16 -6.62 0.78 -2.85
CA GLU A 16 -7.43 0.12 -1.82
C GLU A 16 -8.26 1.14 -1.01
N ALA A 17 -7.65 2.28 -0.64
CA ALA A 17 -8.35 3.33 0.08
C ALA A 17 -9.47 3.98 -0.74
N ALA A 18 -9.23 4.29 -2.02
CA ALA A 18 -10.26 4.84 -2.91
C ALA A 18 -11.43 3.87 -3.09
N ALA A 19 -11.13 2.59 -3.26
CA ALA A 19 -12.12 1.52 -3.36
C ALA A 19 -12.95 1.38 -2.08
N GLU A 20 -12.32 1.29 -0.90
CA GLU A 20 -13.05 1.15 0.37
C GLU A 20 -13.90 2.39 0.71
N ILE A 21 -13.40 3.60 0.40
CA ILE A 21 -14.20 4.82 0.54
C ILE A 21 -15.42 4.77 -0.39
N HIS A 22 -15.23 4.33 -1.63
CA HIS A 22 -16.31 4.19 -2.60
C HIS A 22 -17.38 3.20 -2.14
N ASP A 23 -16.95 2.00 -1.70
CA ASP A 23 -17.84 0.96 -1.19
C ASP A 23 -18.62 1.47 0.03
N LEU A 24 -17.95 2.12 0.99
CA LEU A 24 -18.61 2.72 2.16
C LEU A 24 -19.72 3.71 1.78
N ILE A 25 -19.47 4.52 0.75
CA ILE A 25 -20.42 5.51 0.25
C ILE A 25 -21.63 4.82 -0.40
N HIS A 26 -21.38 3.82 -1.24
CA HIS A 26 -22.41 3.23 -2.10
C HIS A 26 -23.18 2.10 -1.43
N GLU A 27 -22.59 1.45 -0.42
CA GLU A 27 -23.21 0.36 0.32
C GLU A 27 -23.92 0.88 1.59
N GLU A 28 -23.21 1.54 2.50
CA GLU A 28 -23.79 1.96 3.79
C GLU A 28 -24.36 3.38 3.80
N LEU A 29 -23.62 4.37 3.29
CA LEU A 29 -24.09 5.76 3.32
C LEU A 29 -25.27 5.99 2.39
N SER A 30 -25.38 5.25 1.28
CA SER A 30 -26.55 5.30 0.39
C SER A 30 -27.84 4.84 1.08
N GLN A 31 -27.74 3.91 2.03
CA GLN A 31 -28.88 3.43 2.83
C GLN A 31 -29.21 4.40 3.97
N SER A 32 -28.18 4.94 4.63
CA SER A 32 -28.35 5.79 5.82
C SER A 32 -28.64 7.26 5.48
N TYR A 33 -28.13 7.74 4.35
CA TYR A 33 -28.20 9.13 3.90
C TYR A 33 -28.46 9.22 2.37
N PRO A 34 -29.57 8.66 1.88
CA PRO A 34 -29.87 8.57 0.45
C PRO A 34 -29.94 9.93 -0.26
N GLU A 35 -30.26 11.00 0.46
CA GLU A 35 -30.37 12.35 -0.09
C GLU A 35 -29.02 13.01 -0.40
N VAL A 36 -27.93 12.58 0.27
CA VAL A 36 -26.59 13.15 0.05
C VAL A 36 -25.61 12.24 -0.67
N ALA A 37 -25.80 10.92 -0.57
CA ALA A 37 -24.93 9.93 -1.21
C ALA A 37 -24.71 10.18 -2.72
N PRO A 38 -25.72 10.58 -3.53
CA PRO A 38 -25.54 10.87 -4.95
C PRO A 38 -24.60 12.05 -5.25
N PHE A 39 -24.33 12.93 -4.28
CA PHE A 39 -23.39 14.05 -4.44
C PHE A 39 -21.96 13.70 -4.03
N ALA A 40 -21.74 12.50 -3.49
CA ALA A 40 -20.43 12.03 -3.09
C ALA A 40 -19.60 11.61 -4.31
N ARG A 41 -18.31 11.97 -4.30
CA ARG A 41 -17.38 11.66 -5.38
C ARG A 41 -16.04 11.24 -4.82
N VAL A 42 -15.46 10.17 -5.38
CA VAL A 42 -14.09 9.74 -5.07
C VAL A 42 -13.19 10.06 -6.25
N VAL A 43 -12.07 10.75 -5.99
CA VAL A 43 -11.07 11.09 -7.01
C VAL A 43 -9.70 10.57 -6.58
N LEU A 44 -9.13 9.65 -7.36
CA LEU A 44 -7.76 9.15 -7.17
C LEU A 44 -6.80 9.92 -8.10
N VAL A 45 -5.76 10.51 -7.53
CA VAL A 45 -4.76 11.30 -8.24
C VAL A 45 -3.41 10.59 -8.20
N GLU A 46 -2.80 10.34 -9.36
CA GLU A 46 -1.49 9.71 -9.51
C GLU A 46 -0.59 10.55 -10.42
N ALA A 47 0.65 10.79 -9.96
CA ALA A 47 1.61 11.63 -10.66
C ALA A 47 2.18 10.94 -11.92
N LEU A 48 2.26 9.61 -11.92
CA LEU A 48 2.73 8.78 -13.02
C LEU A 48 1.59 8.48 -14.01
N GLY A 49 1.96 8.02 -15.21
CA GLY A 49 0.98 7.71 -16.26
C GLY A 49 0.09 6.49 -16.00
N ARG A 50 0.36 5.72 -14.93
CA ARG A 50 -0.42 4.51 -14.59
C ARG A 50 -0.53 4.29 -13.08
N LEU A 51 -1.62 3.65 -12.68
CA LEU A 51 -1.80 3.11 -11.33
C LEU A 51 -0.93 1.86 -11.12
N LEU A 52 -0.76 1.48 -9.85
CA LEU A 52 -0.22 0.20 -9.42
C LEU A 52 1.09 -0.16 -10.13
N THR A 53 2.08 0.74 -10.13
CA THR A 53 3.30 0.57 -10.93
C THR A 53 4.12 -0.68 -10.58
N GLY A 54 3.92 -1.25 -9.38
CA GLY A 54 4.50 -2.54 -9.01
C GLY A 54 3.87 -3.73 -9.74
N PHE A 55 2.60 -3.63 -10.14
CA PHE A 55 1.81 -4.68 -10.77
C PHE A 55 2.02 -4.73 -12.28
N ASP A 56 1.68 -5.89 -12.83
CA ASP A 56 1.48 -6.12 -14.25
C ASP A 56 0.53 -5.10 -14.88
N GLU A 57 0.86 -4.67 -16.09
CA GLU A 57 0.15 -3.61 -16.82
C GLU A 57 -1.32 -3.98 -17.06
N ALA A 58 -1.62 -5.23 -17.39
CA ALA A 58 -2.99 -5.67 -17.64
C ALA A 58 -3.87 -5.58 -16.37
N LEU A 59 -3.28 -5.80 -15.18
CA LEU A 59 -3.98 -5.65 -13.90
C LEU A 59 -4.22 -4.18 -13.55
N ALA A 60 -3.25 -3.30 -13.85
CA ALA A 60 -3.41 -1.86 -13.68
C ALA A 60 -4.51 -1.30 -14.61
N GLU A 61 -4.54 -1.71 -15.87
CA GLU A 61 -5.60 -1.33 -16.80
C GLU A 61 -6.97 -1.88 -16.39
N TYR A 62 -7.01 -3.12 -15.92
CA TYR A 62 -8.23 -3.72 -15.40
C TYR A 62 -8.78 -2.88 -14.24
N THR A 63 -7.91 -2.40 -13.35
CA THR A 63 -8.29 -1.51 -12.24
C THR A 63 -8.86 -0.20 -12.75
N LEU A 64 -8.25 0.44 -13.74
CA LEU A 64 -8.77 1.66 -14.36
C LEU A 64 -10.17 1.45 -14.95
N ARG A 65 -10.39 0.34 -15.67
CA ARG A 65 -11.71 -0.01 -16.22
C ARG A 65 -12.74 -0.29 -15.12
N HIS A 66 -12.34 -1.00 -14.07
CA HIS A 66 -13.19 -1.27 -12.90
C HIS A 66 -13.60 0.06 -12.24
N PHE A 67 -12.64 0.91 -11.89
CA PHE A 67 -12.89 2.21 -11.26
C PHE A 67 -13.81 3.10 -12.11
N GLY A 68 -13.57 3.14 -13.43
CA GLY A 68 -14.41 3.90 -14.36
C GLY A 68 -15.86 3.41 -14.44
N ARG A 69 -16.10 2.09 -14.30
CA ARG A 69 -17.45 1.52 -14.22
C ARG A 69 -18.15 1.84 -12.91
N GLU A 70 -17.42 1.74 -11.79
CA GLU A 70 -17.97 2.01 -10.45
C GLU A 70 -18.22 3.51 -10.22
N GLY A 71 -17.54 4.39 -10.97
CA GLY A 71 -17.70 5.85 -10.85
C GLY A 71 -16.61 6.52 -10.02
N ILE A 72 -15.49 5.82 -9.77
CA ILE A 72 -14.30 6.39 -9.15
C ILE A 72 -13.51 7.15 -10.23
N GLU A 73 -13.36 8.46 -10.06
CA GLU A 73 -12.61 9.32 -10.98
C GLU A 73 -11.11 9.08 -10.79
N VAL A 74 -10.39 8.71 -11.84
CA VAL A 74 -8.93 8.53 -11.79
C VAL A 74 -8.24 9.56 -12.67
N ARG A 75 -7.27 10.28 -12.10
CA ARG A 75 -6.40 11.23 -12.81
C ARG A 75 -4.96 10.75 -12.71
N THR A 76 -4.47 10.10 -13.76
CA THR A 76 -3.05 9.79 -13.93
C THR A 76 -2.32 10.96 -14.59
N SER A 77 -0.98 10.93 -14.57
CA SER A 77 -0.14 12.05 -15.03
C SER A 77 -0.46 13.38 -14.36
N ALA A 78 -1.09 13.33 -13.18
CA ALA A 78 -1.60 14.47 -12.45
C ALA A 78 -0.82 14.58 -11.13
N LYS A 79 0.18 15.46 -11.11
CA LYS A 79 1.00 15.65 -9.92
C LYS A 79 0.35 16.68 -9.00
N VAL A 80 0.11 16.30 -7.75
CA VAL A 80 -0.28 17.27 -6.72
C VAL A 80 0.89 18.23 -6.45
N GLN A 81 0.63 19.52 -6.57
CA GLN A 81 1.57 20.59 -6.29
C GLN A 81 1.43 21.11 -4.86
N ALA A 82 0.19 21.30 -4.39
CA ALA A 82 -0.09 21.77 -3.05
C ALA A 82 -1.45 21.27 -2.55
N VAL A 83 -1.56 21.17 -1.23
CA VAL A 83 -2.80 20.86 -0.52
C VAL A 83 -3.23 22.10 0.25
N GLU A 84 -4.47 22.51 0.03
CA GLU A 84 -5.10 23.60 0.77
C GLU A 84 -6.34 23.10 1.53
N LYS A 85 -6.88 23.95 2.40
CA LYS A 85 -7.97 23.59 3.33
C LYS A 85 -9.16 22.88 2.67
N GLU A 86 -9.56 23.30 1.47
CA GLU A 86 -10.76 22.80 0.78
C GLU A 86 -10.49 22.39 -0.68
N ARG A 87 -9.22 22.24 -1.07
CA ARG A 87 -8.84 21.88 -2.44
C ARG A 87 -7.45 21.28 -2.56
N VAL A 88 -7.27 20.48 -3.60
CA VAL A 88 -5.96 20.01 -4.08
C VAL A 88 -5.58 20.81 -5.34
N LEU A 89 -4.37 21.35 -5.36
CA LEU A 89 -3.78 22.03 -6.51
C LEU A 89 -2.88 21.06 -7.28
N LEU A 90 -3.06 20.98 -8.59
CA LEU A 90 -2.28 20.15 -9.50
C LEU A 90 -1.22 21.01 -10.21
N ALA A 91 -0.11 20.38 -10.57
CA ALA A 91 1.03 21.04 -11.21
C ALA A 91 0.74 21.56 -12.64
N ASP A 92 -0.31 21.06 -13.28
CA ASP A 92 -0.81 21.54 -14.58
C ASP A 92 -1.75 22.76 -14.46
N GLY A 93 -1.90 23.31 -13.24
CA GLY A 93 -2.83 24.39 -12.93
C GLY A 93 -4.25 23.92 -12.59
N GLY A 94 -4.53 22.62 -12.70
CA GLY A 94 -5.80 22.03 -12.31
C GLY A 94 -6.08 22.18 -10.81
N THR A 95 -7.36 22.25 -10.45
CA THR A 95 -7.81 22.34 -9.06
C THR A 95 -8.95 21.37 -8.80
N ILE A 96 -8.90 20.66 -7.67
CA ILE A 96 -9.95 19.72 -7.25
C ILE A 96 -10.49 20.16 -5.88
N PRO A 97 -11.69 20.79 -5.82
CA PRO A 97 -12.36 21.09 -4.56
C PRO A 97 -12.73 19.80 -3.83
N CYS A 98 -12.48 19.73 -2.53
CA CYS A 98 -12.71 18.52 -1.74
C CYS A 98 -12.95 18.83 -0.26
N GLY A 99 -13.63 17.90 0.42
CA GLY A 99 -13.83 17.95 1.87
C GLY A 99 -12.91 17.00 2.64
N LEU A 100 -12.34 16.00 1.97
CA LEU A 100 -11.37 15.08 2.55
C LEU A 100 -10.24 14.84 1.56
N ILE A 101 -9.01 14.85 2.07
CA ILE A 101 -7.79 14.56 1.32
C ILE A 101 -7.06 13.46 2.08
N LEU A 102 -6.86 12.32 1.41
CA LEU A 102 -6.08 11.19 1.91
C LEU A 102 -4.76 11.12 1.15
N TRP A 103 -3.65 11.29 1.86
CA TRP A 103 -2.32 11.22 1.26
C TRP A 103 -1.69 9.85 1.47
N SER A 104 -1.56 9.07 0.40
CA SER A 104 -0.90 7.76 0.37
C SER A 104 0.36 7.76 -0.50
N GLY A 105 0.89 8.94 -0.83
CA GLY A 105 2.02 9.10 -1.73
C GLY A 105 3.37 9.17 -1.01
N GLY A 106 4.25 8.20 -1.27
CA GLY A 106 5.68 8.27 -0.97
C GLY A 106 6.06 8.19 0.52
N ASN A 107 7.18 7.52 0.79
CA ASN A 107 7.82 7.52 2.10
C ASN A 107 9.01 8.48 2.08
N ALA A 108 9.26 9.14 3.21
CA ALA A 108 10.44 9.96 3.43
C ALA A 108 11.30 9.34 4.55
N PRO A 109 12.64 9.46 4.47
CA PRO A 109 13.51 9.02 5.54
C PRO A 109 13.24 9.82 6.82
N VAL A 110 13.32 9.17 7.97
CA VAL A 110 13.22 9.85 9.27
C VAL A 110 14.48 10.69 9.53
N PRO A 111 14.37 11.86 10.21
CA PRO A 111 15.52 12.73 10.48
C PRO A 111 16.70 12.03 11.18
N PHE A 112 16.40 11.01 11.99
CA PHE A 112 17.40 10.18 12.67
C PHE A 112 18.43 9.56 11.71
N LEU A 113 18.05 9.19 10.47
CA LEU A 113 19.02 8.59 9.53
C LEU A 113 20.10 9.59 9.12
N GLN A 114 19.76 10.87 9.01
CA GLN A 114 20.70 11.94 8.68
C GLN A 114 21.65 12.23 9.84
N SER A 115 21.19 12.08 11.09
CA SER A 115 22.04 12.32 12.27
C SER A 115 23.11 11.25 12.50
N LEU A 116 23.04 10.11 11.80
CA LEU A 116 24.01 9.01 11.97
C LEU A 116 25.39 9.29 11.35
N GLY A 117 25.53 10.29 10.47
CA GLY A 117 26.81 10.63 9.85
C GLY A 117 27.40 9.54 8.95
N VAL A 118 26.58 8.55 8.54
CA VAL A 118 26.96 7.46 7.63
C VAL A 118 26.43 7.72 6.22
N PRO A 119 27.05 7.15 5.18
CA PRO A 119 26.57 7.31 3.81
C PRO A 119 25.10 6.89 3.65
N LEU A 120 24.31 7.79 3.09
CA LEU A 120 22.92 7.55 2.70
C LEU A 120 22.82 7.43 1.17
N THR A 121 21.89 6.60 0.71
CA THR A 121 21.48 6.57 -0.68
C THR A 121 20.87 7.91 -1.13
N PRO A 122 20.74 8.19 -2.44
CA PRO A 122 20.07 9.40 -2.92
C PRO A 122 18.63 9.61 -2.41
N ARG A 123 17.96 8.52 -1.98
CA ARG A 123 16.63 8.56 -1.36
C ARG A 123 16.66 8.64 0.18
N GLY A 124 17.84 8.87 0.77
CA GLY A 124 18.03 9.05 2.21
C GLY A 124 17.94 7.78 3.06
N ARG A 125 17.98 6.60 2.45
CA ARG A 125 18.07 5.30 3.17
C ARG A 125 19.51 4.93 3.46
N LEU A 126 19.75 4.16 4.52
CA LEU A 126 21.05 3.58 4.87
C LEU A 126 21.48 2.59 3.78
N ALA A 127 22.65 2.81 3.17
CA ALA A 127 23.23 1.86 2.23
C ALA A 127 23.85 0.69 3.03
N VAL A 128 23.30 -0.51 2.87
CA VAL A 128 23.79 -1.73 3.54
C VAL A 128 24.38 -2.71 2.53
N ASP A 129 25.32 -3.53 2.99
CA ASP A 129 25.88 -4.63 2.20
C ASP A 129 24.89 -5.80 2.04
N GLU A 130 25.31 -6.84 1.32
CA GLU A 130 24.51 -8.03 1.08
C GLU A 130 24.19 -8.85 2.35
N HIS A 131 24.83 -8.54 3.49
CA HIS A 131 24.54 -9.13 4.80
C HIS A 131 23.74 -8.18 5.70
N LEU A 132 23.17 -7.11 5.12
CA LEU A 132 22.38 -6.07 5.80
C LEU A 132 23.18 -5.23 6.81
N ARG A 133 24.51 -5.15 6.67
CA ARG A 133 25.40 -4.38 7.55
C ARG A 133 25.71 -3.02 6.96
N LEU A 134 26.00 -2.05 7.82
CA LEU A 134 26.65 -0.81 7.38
C LEU A 134 28.11 -1.10 6.97
N PRO A 135 28.55 -0.77 5.75
CA PRO A 135 29.90 -1.10 5.27
C PRO A 135 31.03 -0.59 6.18
N ALA A 136 30.89 0.61 6.74
CA ALA A 136 31.85 1.22 7.67
C ALA A 136 31.72 0.69 9.12
N HIS A 137 30.59 0.06 9.46
CA HIS A 137 30.29 -0.40 10.82
C HIS A 137 29.68 -1.81 10.78
N ARG A 138 30.54 -2.83 10.60
CA ARG A 138 30.09 -4.23 10.39
C ARG A 138 29.33 -4.87 11.56
N GLN A 139 29.31 -4.23 12.73
CA GLN A 139 28.52 -4.67 13.88
C GLN A 139 27.11 -4.06 13.90
N VAL A 140 26.81 -3.13 12.98
CA VAL A 140 25.54 -2.43 12.88
C VAL A 140 24.78 -2.94 11.66
N TYR A 141 23.53 -3.32 11.89
CA TYR A 141 22.62 -3.84 10.86
C TYR A 141 21.46 -2.88 10.65
N ALA A 142 20.96 -2.79 9.42
CA ALA A 142 19.73 -2.05 9.11
C ALA A 142 18.89 -2.82 8.11
N LEU A 143 17.56 -2.81 8.30
CA LEU A 143 16.59 -3.53 7.48
C LEU A 143 15.25 -2.79 7.44
N GLY A 144 14.37 -3.20 6.53
CA GLY A 144 13.11 -2.54 6.25
C GLY A 144 13.30 -1.22 5.50
N ASP A 145 12.34 -0.32 5.65
CA ASP A 145 12.24 0.91 4.85
C ASP A 145 13.39 1.89 5.05
N CYS A 146 14.10 1.82 6.19
CA CYS A 146 15.25 2.67 6.47
C CYS A 146 16.52 2.25 5.73
N ALA A 147 16.55 1.05 5.15
CA ALA A 147 17.72 0.46 4.52
C ALA A 147 17.54 0.23 3.01
N ALA A 148 18.65 0.23 2.29
CA ALA A 148 18.71 -0.11 0.88
C ALA A 148 19.77 -1.20 0.69
N VAL A 149 19.34 -2.37 0.21
CA VAL A 149 20.19 -3.50 -0.13
C VAL A 149 20.00 -3.88 -1.60
N GLY A 150 21.09 -4.15 -2.30
CA GLY A 150 21.12 -4.54 -3.71
C GLY A 150 21.11 -3.37 -4.69
N GLU A 151 21.44 -3.68 -5.95
CA GLU A 151 21.44 -2.75 -7.07
C GLU A 151 20.70 -3.39 -8.27
N PRO A 152 19.46 -2.95 -8.59
CA PRO A 152 18.69 -1.91 -7.91
C PRO A 152 18.25 -2.35 -6.49
N PRO A 153 18.02 -1.41 -5.57
CA PRO A 153 17.56 -1.75 -4.22
C PRO A 153 16.21 -2.47 -4.23
N VAL A 154 16.07 -3.46 -3.34
CA VAL A 154 14.78 -4.12 -3.08
C VAL A 154 13.70 -3.11 -2.63
N PRO A 155 12.41 -3.38 -2.95
CA PRO A 155 11.34 -2.44 -2.64
C PRO A 155 11.06 -2.35 -1.14
N ALA A 156 10.65 -1.15 -0.68
CA ALA A 156 10.23 -0.91 0.70
C ALA A 156 8.84 -1.52 0.93
N THR A 157 8.80 -2.78 1.38
CA THR A 157 7.56 -3.53 1.60
C THR A 157 7.65 -4.34 2.88
N ALA A 158 6.50 -4.62 3.50
CA ALA A 158 6.42 -5.51 4.65
C ALA A 158 7.00 -6.91 4.36
N GLN A 159 6.84 -7.41 3.12
CA GLN A 159 7.41 -8.70 2.70
C GLN A 159 8.94 -8.69 2.73
N VAL A 160 9.57 -7.63 2.22
CA VAL A 160 11.03 -7.46 2.26
C VAL A 160 11.51 -7.34 3.70
N ALA A 161 10.86 -6.48 4.51
CA ALA A 161 11.22 -6.30 5.92
C ALA A 161 11.11 -7.61 6.72
N GLN A 162 10.06 -8.40 6.51
CA GLN A 162 9.89 -9.71 7.13
C GLN A 162 11.02 -10.67 6.74
N GLN A 163 11.31 -10.81 5.44
CA GLN A 163 12.37 -11.70 4.97
C GLN A 163 13.76 -11.26 5.47
N GLN A 164 14.01 -9.95 5.55
CA GLN A 164 15.24 -9.41 6.12
C GLN A 164 15.34 -9.72 7.62
N GLY A 165 14.25 -9.60 8.37
CA GLY A 165 14.20 -9.97 9.79
C GLY A 165 14.48 -11.46 10.03
N GLU A 166 13.80 -12.34 9.29
CA GLU A 166 14.04 -13.78 9.37
C GLU A 166 15.46 -14.18 8.90
N TYR A 167 15.99 -13.49 7.89
CA TYR A 167 17.37 -13.66 7.46
C TYR A 167 18.34 -13.27 8.56
N LEU A 168 18.19 -12.07 9.13
CA LEU A 168 19.12 -11.53 10.12
C LEU A 168 19.14 -12.37 11.39
N ALA A 169 17.98 -12.85 11.86
CA ALA A 169 17.91 -13.78 12.99
C ALA A 169 18.77 -15.04 12.74
N ARG A 170 18.59 -15.69 11.59
CA ARG A 170 19.37 -16.87 11.19
C ARG A 170 20.86 -16.56 11.01
N ALA A 171 21.18 -15.38 10.46
CA ALA A 171 22.55 -14.93 10.26
C ALA A 171 23.29 -14.74 11.59
N LEU A 172 22.62 -14.14 12.59
CA LEU A 172 23.18 -13.94 13.93
C LEU A 172 23.41 -15.27 14.65
N ASP A 173 22.46 -16.21 14.58
CA ASP A 173 22.61 -17.54 15.16
C ASP A 173 23.80 -18.30 14.54
N ARG A 174 23.94 -18.27 13.21
CA ARG A 174 25.06 -18.91 12.51
C ARG A 174 26.40 -18.26 12.84
N ALA A 175 26.45 -16.93 12.90
CA ALA A 175 27.66 -16.21 13.27
C ALA A 175 28.12 -16.56 14.69
N ARG A 176 27.17 -16.68 15.64
CA ARG A 176 27.45 -17.14 17.01
C ARG A 176 28.04 -18.54 17.04
N GLU A 177 27.60 -19.42 16.15
CA GLU A 177 28.10 -20.80 16.01
C GLU A 177 29.40 -20.89 15.18
N GLY A 178 29.98 -19.77 14.75
CA GLY A 178 31.17 -19.75 13.89
C GLY A 178 30.92 -20.31 12.48
N LYS A 179 29.65 -20.41 12.04
CA LYS A 179 29.27 -20.91 10.72
C LYS A 179 29.26 -19.80 9.69
N THR A 180 29.54 -20.15 8.44
CA THR A 180 29.43 -19.23 7.29
C THR A 180 28.02 -18.69 7.14
N VAL A 181 27.91 -17.38 6.91
CA VAL A 181 26.64 -16.65 6.70
C VAL A 181 26.50 -16.30 5.22
N GLU A 182 25.48 -16.86 4.58
CA GLU A 182 25.15 -16.57 3.19
C GLU A 182 24.60 -15.15 3.02
N PRO A 183 24.77 -14.50 1.85
CA PRO A 183 24.14 -13.22 1.54
C PRO A 183 22.61 -13.24 1.57
N PHE A 184 22.00 -12.11 1.93
CA PHE A 184 20.57 -11.89 1.81
C PHE A 184 20.14 -11.88 0.33
N ARG A 185 19.13 -12.70 0.01
CA ARG A 185 18.49 -12.70 -1.31
C ARG A 185 16.97 -12.64 -1.14
N PHE A 186 16.39 -11.53 -1.60
CA PHE A 186 14.94 -11.35 -1.58
C PHE A 186 14.24 -12.33 -2.54
N LYS A 187 13.18 -12.97 -2.06
CA LYS A 187 12.33 -13.86 -2.84
C LYS A 187 10.92 -13.27 -2.94
N PRO A 188 10.56 -12.60 -4.05
CA PRO A 188 9.23 -12.03 -4.20
C PRO A 188 8.17 -13.13 -4.18
N SER A 189 7.14 -12.99 -3.34
CA SER A 189 5.99 -13.92 -3.31
C SER A 189 4.77 -13.40 -4.05
N GLY A 190 4.91 -12.28 -4.79
CA GLY A 190 3.82 -11.61 -5.49
C GLY A 190 3.16 -10.50 -4.66
N MET A 191 2.16 -9.86 -5.25
CA MET A 191 1.41 -8.75 -4.67
C MET A 191 -0.09 -8.95 -4.86
N LEU A 192 -0.84 -8.34 -3.95
CA LEU A 192 -2.30 -8.41 -3.90
C LEU A 192 -2.82 -7.01 -3.63
N ALA A 193 -3.94 -6.63 -4.25
CA ALA A 193 -4.61 -5.37 -3.96
C ALA A 193 -6.13 -5.53 -4.08
N TYR A 194 -6.87 -5.02 -3.09
CA TYR A 194 -8.31 -4.85 -3.19
C TYR A 194 -8.64 -3.67 -4.13
N ILE A 195 -9.72 -3.77 -4.90
CA ILE A 195 -10.11 -2.72 -5.87
C ILE A 195 -11.59 -2.33 -5.79
N GLY A 196 -12.34 -2.78 -4.78
CA GLY A 196 -13.75 -2.40 -4.61
C GLY A 196 -14.72 -3.45 -5.12
N GLY A 197 -15.99 -3.34 -4.73
CA GLY A 197 -17.07 -4.20 -5.24
C GLY A 197 -16.87 -5.71 -5.04
N GLY A 198 -16.07 -6.12 -4.04
CA GLY A 198 -15.70 -7.52 -3.84
C GLY A 198 -14.78 -8.09 -4.93
N GLU A 199 -14.01 -7.23 -5.61
CA GLU A 199 -12.99 -7.59 -6.59
C GLU A 199 -11.58 -7.30 -6.06
N ALA A 200 -10.58 -8.08 -6.48
CA ALA A 200 -9.19 -7.84 -6.13
C ALA A 200 -8.25 -8.21 -7.30
N LEU A 201 -6.97 -7.94 -7.12
CA LEU A 201 -5.90 -8.31 -8.03
C LEU A 201 -4.97 -9.29 -7.33
N ALA A 202 -4.49 -10.27 -8.07
CA ALA A 202 -3.41 -11.15 -7.67
C ALA A 202 -2.33 -11.18 -8.74
N ASP A 203 -1.15 -10.69 -8.40
CA ASP A 203 0.05 -10.68 -9.24
C ASP A 203 1.10 -11.59 -8.60
N LEU A 204 1.07 -12.88 -8.93
CA LEU A 204 2.02 -13.86 -8.43
C LEU A 204 3.07 -14.16 -9.51
N PRO A 205 4.28 -14.63 -9.13
CA PRO A 205 5.37 -14.86 -10.08
C PRO A 205 5.03 -15.78 -11.27
N LYS A 206 4.04 -16.65 -11.14
CA LYS A 206 3.63 -17.62 -12.17
C LYS A 206 2.22 -17.40 -12.72
N VAL A 207 1.36 -16.70 -11.98
CA VAL A 207 -0.07 -16.61 -12.29
C VAL A 207 -0.56 -15.22 -11.90
N LYS A 208 -1.30 -14.59 -12.80
CA LYS A 208 -1.87 -13.26 -12.64
C LYS A 208 -3.35 -13.32 -12.96
N TRP A 209 -4.19 -12.79 -12.08
CA TRP A 209 -5.64 -12.75 -12.31
C TRP A 209 -6.31 -11.66 -11.47
N SER A 210 -7.53 -11.30 -11.86
CA SER A 210 -8.34 -10.27 -11.20
C SER A 210 -9.78 -10.76 -10.99
N GLY A 211 -10.51 -10.00 -10.18
CA GLY A 211 -11.95 -10.16 -9.94
C GLY A 211 -12.29 -10.93 -8.66
N ARG A 212 -13.51 -11.47 -8.58
CA ARG A 212 -14.04 -12.09 -7.34
C ARG A 212 -13.25 -13.30 -6.83
N LEU A 213 -12.70 -14.12 -7.72
CA LEU A 213 -11.84 -15.24 -7.31
C LEU A 213 -10.51 -14.75 -6.75
N ALA A 214 -9.95 -13.67 -7.31
CA ALA A 214 -8.78 -13.01 -6.74
C ALA A 214 -9.11 -12.39 -5.37
N TRP A 215 -10.32 -11.87 -5.18
CA TRP A 215 -10.77 -11.35 -3.88
C TRP A 215 -10.88 -12.43 -2.80
N LEU A 216 -11.47 -13.59 -3.11
CA LEU A 216 -11.48 -14.73 -2.17
C LEU A 216 -10.06 -15.19 -1.81
N PHE A 217 -9.17 -15.23 -2.80
CA PHE A 217 -7.76 -15.52 -2.57
C PHE A 217 -7.09 -14.46 -1.70
N TRP A 218 -7.31 -13.18 -1.99
CA TRP A 218 -6.82 -12.04 -1.20
C TRP A 218 -7.22 -12.17 0.26
N ARG A 219 -8.50 -12.44 0.55
CA ARG A 219 -9.01 -12.65 1.92
C ARG A 219 -8.31 -13.81 2.61
N SER A 220 -8.13 -14.92 1.90
CA SER A 220 -7.47 -16.12 2.42
C SER A 220 -6.00 -15.85 2.77
N VAL A 221 -5.26 -15.16 1.91
CA VAL A 221 -3.85 -14.82 2.14
C VAL A 221 -3.71 -13.86 3.33
N TYR A 222 -4.51 -12.80 3.41
CA TYR A 222 -4.40 -11.86 4.52
C TYR A 222 -4.81 -12.48 5.86
N LEU A 223 -5.85 -13.33 5.87
CA LEU A 223 -6.24 -14.07 7.08
C LEU A 223 -5.11 -15.00 7.56
N THR A 224 -4.42 -15.71 6.65
CA THR A 224 -3.31 -16.60 7.05
C THR A 224 -2.08 -15.83 7.54
N LYS A 225 -1.81 -14.65 6.97
CA LYS A 225 -0.67 -13.77 7.32
C LYS A 225 -0.81 -13.04 8.65
N LEU A 226 -2.01 -12.96 9.24
CA LEU A 226 -2.18 -12.42 10.58
C LEU A 226 -1.38 -13.26 11.60
N VAL A 227 -0.60 -12.58 12.43
CA VAL A 227 0.32 -13.24 13.39
C VAL A 227 -0.45 -13.98 14.50
N SER A 228 -1.52 -13.38 15.02
CA SER A 228 -2.25 -13.89 16.19
C SER A 228 -3.53 -14.65 15.80
N PRO A 229 -3.81 -15.83 16.38
CA PRO A 229 -5.11 -16.50 16.23
C PRO A 229 -6.29 -15.64 16.66
N ALA A 230 -6.14 -14.83 17.70
CA ALA A 230 -7.18 -13.90 18.14
C ALA A 230 -7.50 -12.85 17.07
N ASN A 231 -6.46 -12.33 16.39
CA ASN A 231 -6.65 -11.39 15.29
C ASN A 231 -7.33 -12.06 14.08
N LYS A 232 -7.03 -13.33 13.80
CA LYS A 232 -7.70 -14.11 12.74
C LYS A 232 -9.19 -14.25 13.02
N VAL A 233 -9.55 -14.67 14.23
CA VAL A 233 -10.96 -14.80 14.64
C VAL A 233 -11.66 -13.45 14.60
N LYS A 234 -11.04 -12.39 15.12
CA LYS A 234 -11.59 -11.03 15.09
C LYS A 234 -11.90 -10.59 13.66
N VAL A 235 -10.93 -10.69 12.74
CA VAL A 235 -11.13 -10.28 11.34
C VAL A 235 -12.23 -11.10 10.66
N LEU A 236 -12.31 -12.41 10.94
CA LEU A 236 -13.38 -13.25 10.43
C LEU A 236 -14.76 -12.82 10.95
N LEU A 237 -14.86 -12.51 12.24
CA LEU A 237 -16.10 -12.01 12.84
C LEU A 237 -16.47 -10.62 12.32
N ASP A 238 -15.49 -9.72 12.15
CA ASP A 238 -15.70 -8.39 11.57
C ASP A 238 -16.27 -8.50 10.15
N TRP A 239 -15.73 -9.41 9.35
CA TRP A 239 -16.22 -9.68 8.00
C TRP A 239 -17.63 -10.26 7.97
N ILE A 240 -17.97 -11.16 8.90
CA ILE A 240 -19.32 -11.72 9.02
C ILE A 240 -20.30 -10.63 9.46
N LYS A 241 -19.92 -9.82 10.46
CA LYS A 241 -20.72 -8.69 10.94
C LYS A 241 -20.99 -7.70 9.81
N ALA A 242 -19.94 -7.29 9.09
CA ALA A 242 -20.08 -6.36 7.96
C ALA A 242 -21.00 -6.92 6.87
N ARG A 243 -20.90 -8.23 6.56
CA ARG A 243 -21.74 -8.86 5.54
C ARG A 243 -23.23 -8.94 5.93
N LEU A 244 -23.53 -9.08 7.23
CA LEU A 244 -24.88 -9.25 7.76
C LEU A 244 -25.55 -7.92 8.15
N PHE A 245 -24.77 -6.97 8.67
CA PHE A 245 -25.28 -5.76 9.30
C PHE A 245 -24.74 -4.46 8.68
N GLY A 246 -23.86 -4.55 7.67
CA GLY A 246 -23.11 -3.41 7.16
C GLY A 246 -21.94 -3.01 8.06
N ARG A 247 -21.09 -2.12 7.56
CA ARG A 247 -20.00 -1.50 8.34
C ARG A 247 -20.57 -0.64 9.48
N ASP A 248 -19.84 -0.59 10.60
CA ASP A 248 -20.21 0.24 11.75
C ASP A 248 -19.86 1.71 11.50
N LEU A 249 -20.86 2.60 11.50
CA LEU A 249 -20.71 4.04 11.23
C LEU A 249 -20.71 4.90 12.50
N SER A 250 -20.79 4.29 13.68
CA SER A 250 -20.88 5.03 14.94
C SER A 250 -19.58 5.80 15.25
N ARG A 251 -19.72 7.06 15.68
CA ARG A 251 -18.63 7.85 16.27
C ARG A 251 -18.77 7.81 17.78
N PHE A 252 -17.94 7.02 18.45
CA PHE A 252 -17.79 7.01 19.90
C PHE A 252 -16.42 7.53 20.30
#